data_AF-A0A8S1X292-F1
#
_entry.id   AF-A0A8S1X292-F1
#
_cell.length_a   1.000
_cell.length_b   1.000
_cell.length_c   1.000
_cell.angle_alpha   90.00
_cell.angle_beta   90.00
_cell.angle_gamma   90.00
#
_symmetry.space_group_name_H-M   'P 1'
#
loop_
_entity.id
_entity.type
_entity.pdbx_description
1 polymer ?
#
loop_
_entity_poly.entity_id
_entity_poly.type
_entity_poly.pdbx_seq_one_letter_code
_entity_poly.pdbx_strand_id
1 'polypeptide(L)'
;MDKIEAAIISNKPDQSEINWNDFNWPPLIKIFHFNLSELQDPQKSFVRLLYISYLFILGTTCLNLMDNCIQAGLGYPKIRILYALLNILIFNALQMYIFYLGYRGMCAHQSLLKWYRILHLLAGLLWLTLSIIDTLGWNGFVRAATFIDQGQDGLVFLSIAESLGFLQSFILTPICICGSHKFVFDTIEIIEKCDILENDFIFIITILSSRYLLLTKYVSITHILQFGKLSSQQIEQLQLKLISSIINSK
;
A
#
# COMPACT_ATOMS: atom_id res chain seq x y z
N MET A 1 -1.67 -4.19 40.44
CA MET A 1 -1.56 -2.86 39.83
C MET A 1 -1.17 -1.92 40.94
N ASP A 2 0.12 -1.60 41.01
CA ASP A 2 0.72 -0.92 42.16
C ASP A 2 0.42 0.58 42.10
N LYS A 3 0.25 1.22 43.26
CA LYS A 3 -0.04 2.67 43.38
C LYS A 3 0.97 3.56 42.65
N ILE A 4 2.14 3.03 42.31
CA ILE A 4 3.21 3.71 41.55
C ILE A 4 2.86 3.79 40.06
N GLU A 5 2.26 2.75 39.46
CA GLU A 5 1.76 2.81 38.08
C GLU A 5 0.66 3.88 37.94
N ALA A 6 -0.24 3.97 38.93
CA ALA A 6 -1.30 4.97 38.94
C ALA A 6 -0.77 6.42 39.01
N ALA A 7 0.33 6.65 39.74
CA ALA A 7 0.93 7.97 39.91
C ALA A 7 1.75 8.42 38.69
N ILE A 8 2.39 7.49 37.97
CA ILE A 8 3.14 7.81 36.74
C ILE A 8 2.17 8.14 35.59
N ILE A 9 0.97 7.55 35.59
CA ILE A 9 -0.08 7.86 34.61
C ILE A 9 -0.66 9.27 34.83
N SER A 10 -0.70 9.79 36.06
CA SER A 10 -1.36 11.07 36.36
C SER A 10 -0.55 12.33 36.02
N ASN A 11 0.70 12.19 35.56
CA ASN A 11 1.60 13.32 35.27
C ASN A 11 1.92 13.49 33.79
N LYS A 12 1.19 12.84 32.88
CA LYS A 12 1.29 13.17 31.45
C LYS A 12 0.63 14.54 31.22
N PRO A 13 1.36 15.53 30.64
CA PRO A 13 0.82 16.85 30.36
C PRO A 13 -0.42 16.72 29.48
N ASP A 14 -1.51 17.38 29.89
CA ASP A 14 -2.85 17.44 29.30
C ASP A 14 -2.94 16.85 27.88
N GLN A 15 -3.01 15.52 27.80
CA GLN A 15 -3.51 14.87 26.59
C GLN A 15 -4.99 15.21 26.54
N SER A 16 -5.38 16.03 25.55
CA SER A 16 -6.79 16.28 25.29
C SER A 16 -7.46 14.93 25.06
N GLU A 17 -8.38 14.56 25.95
CA GLU A 17 -9.12 13.31 25.85
C GLU A 17 -9.73 13.17 24.45
N ILE A 18 -9.47 12.04 23.77
CA ILE A 18 -9.95 11.81 22.40
C ILE A 18 -11.48 11.85 22.42
N ASN A 19 -12.07 12.78 21.67
CA ASN A 19 -13.52 12.92 21.61
C ASN A 19 -14.11 11.89 20.63
N TRP A 20 -14.36 10.67 21.13
CA TRP A 20 -14.95 9.58 20.34
C TRP A 20 -16.34 9.85 19.77
N ASN A 21 -17.02 10.93 20.21
CA ASN A 21 -18.32 11.34 19.70
C ASN A 21 -18.21 12.33 18.52
N ASP A 22 -17.02 12.84 18.20
CA ASP A 22 -16.81 13.68 17.01
C ASP A 22 -16.61 12.82 15.76
N PHE A 23 -17.73 12.40 15.16
CA PHE A 23 -17.75 11.66 13.91
C PHE A 23 -17.34 12.58 12.73
N ASN A 24 -16.11 12.44 12.26
CA ASN A 24 -15.53 13.36 11.26
C ASN A 24 -14.95 12.67 10.01
N TRP A 25 -14.84 11.33 9.99
CA TRP A 25 -14.20 10.60 8.90
C TRP A 25 -14.97 9.33 8.46
N PRO A 26 -15.00 8.98 7.16
CA PRO A 26 -14.47 9.75 6.02
C PRO A 26 -15.30 11.03 5.80
N PRO A 27 -14.74 12.11 5.24
CA PRO A 27 -15.36 13.46 5.28
C PRO A 27 -16.82 13.54 4.78
N LEU A 28 -17.20 12.68 3.84
CA LEU A 28 -18.53 12.66 3.24
C LEU A 28 -19.57 11.89 4.08
N ILE A 29 -19.16 10.82 4.75
CA ILE A 29 -20.09 9.89 5.43
C ILE A 29 -19.99 10.01 6.96
N LYS A 30 -18.83 10.46 7.48
CA LYS A 30 -18.58 10.71 8.91
C LYS A 30 -18.97 9.52 9.79
N ILE A 31 -18.33 8.37 9.54
CA ILE A 31 -18.66 7.09 10.16
C ILE A 31 -17.96 6.91 11.52
N PHE A 32 -16.76 7.46 11.69
CA PHE A 32 -16.03 7.43 12.96
C PHE A 32 -15.13 8.65 13.14
N HIS A 33 -14.64 8.84 14.36
CA HIS A 33 -13.69 9.88 14.72
C HIS A 33 -12.27 9.52 14.25
N PHE A 34 -11.59 10.41 13.54
CA PHE A 34 -10.18 10.29 13.19
C PHE A 34 -9.49 11.66 13.18
N ASN A 35 -8.58 11.88 14.11
CA ASN A 35 -7.74 13.08 14.16
C ASN A 35 -6.29 12.74 14.52
N LEU A 36 -5.35 12.98 13.60
CA LEU A 36 -3.91 12.73 13.84
C LEU A 36 -3.27 13.74 14.80
N SER A 37 -3.90 14.91 15.01
CA SER A 37 -3.35 15.93 15.92
C SER A 37 -3.57 15.59 17.39
N GLU A 38 -4.55 14.74 17.70
CA GLU A 38 -4.86 14.25 19.05
C GLU A 38 -3.91 13.12 19.49
N LEU A 39 -3.13 12.56 18.56
CA LEU A 39 -2.20 11.47 18.86
C LEU A 39 -0.78 11.99 19.13
N GLN A 40 -0.11 11.36 20.10
CA GLN A 40 1.31 11.55 20.36
C GLN A 40 2.13 10.45 19.68
N ASP A 41 3.42 10.72 19.44
CA ASP A 41 4.34 9.68 19.01
C ASP A 41 4.60 8.69 20.16
N PRO A 42 4.75 7.38 19.87
CA PRO A 42 4.86 6.82 18.52
C PRO A 42 3.50 6.52 17.83
N GLN A 43 2.36 6.59 18.55
CA GLN A 43 1.04 6.16 18.06
C GLN A 43 0.65 6.87 16.76
N LYS A 44 0.93 8.18 16.69
CA LYS A 44 0.68 9.02 15.51
C LYS A 44 1.36 8.48 14.26
N SER A 45 2.63 8.12 14.35
CA SER A 45 3.41 7.57 13.23
C SER A 45 2.83 6.25 12.73
N PHE A 46 2.39 5.38 13.63
CA PHE A 46 1.74 4.13 13.25
C PHE A 46 0.37 4.34 12.60
N VAL A 47 -0.47 5.19 13.18
CA VAL A 47 -1.79 5.49 12.61
C VAL A 47 -1.66 6.16 11.24
N ARG A 48 -0.65 7.00 11.03
CA ARG A 48 -0.32 7.55 9.72
C ARG A 48 0.01 6.44 8.72
N LEU A 49 0.78 5.43 9.12
CA LEU A 49 1.08 4.27 8.26
C LEU A 49 -0.19 3.50 7.89
N LEU A 50 -1.10 3.26 8.84
CA LEU A 50 -2.39 2.62 8.57
C LEU A 50 -3.23 3.43 7.58
N TYR A 51 -3.25 4.76 7.73
CA TYR A 51 -3.97 5.66 6.84
C TYR A 51 -3.38 5.64 5.43
N ILE A 52 -2.05 5.65 5.32
CA ILE A 52 -1.36 5.49 4.03
C ILE A 52 -1.73 4.17 3.36
N SER A 53 -1.76 3.07 4.12
CA SER A 53 -2.20 1.76 3.60
C SER A 53 -3.64 1.79 3.08
N TYR A 54 -4.56 2.48 3.79
CA TYR A 54 -5.92 2.70 3.30
C TYR A 54 -5.94 3.49 1.98
N LEU A 55 -5.19 4.59 1.89
CA LEU A 55 -5.13 5.40 0.69
C LEU A 55 -4.54 4.65 -0.52
N PHE A 56 -3.60 3.73 -0.31
CA PHE A 56 -3.09 2.87 -1.38
C PHE A 56 -4.21 2.00 -1.98
N ILE A 57 -4.99 1.31 -1.15
CA ILE A 57 -6.11 0.49 -1.65
C ILE A 57 -7.17 1.36 -2.35
N LEU A 58 -7.49 2.53 -1.81
CA LEU A 58 -8.40 3.47 -2.46
C LEU A 58 -7.87 3.91 -3.83
N GLY A 59 -6.60 4.30 -3.89
CA GLY A 59 -5.94 4.69 -5.14
C GLY A 59 -5.92 3.56 -6.17
N THR A 60 -5.53 2.35 -5.76
CA THR A 60 -5.46 1.18 -6.64
C THR A 60 -6.84 0.75 -7.15
N THR A 61 -7.87 0.78 -6.31
CA THR A 61 -9.24 0.45 -6.74
C THR A 61 -9.84 1.52 -7.67
N CYS A 62 -9.52 2.80 -7.47
CA CYS A 62 -9.85 3.86 -8.43
C CYS A 62 -9.11 3.67 -9.77
N LEU A 63 -7.83 3.29 -9.74
CA LEU A 63 -7.06 2.96 -10.93
C LEU A 63 -7.68 1.77 -11.69
N ASN A 64 -8.10 0.73 -10.96
CA ASN A 64 -8.79 -0.42 -11.54
C ASN A 64 -10.10 -0.02 -12.24
N LEU A 65 -10.91 0.87 -11.65
CA LEU A 65 -12.10 1.39 -12.32
C LEU A 65 -11.75 2.14 -13.61
N MET A 66 -10.74 3.00 -13.57
CA MET A 66 -10.28 3.73 -14.75
C MET A 66 -9.81 2.79 -15.86
N ASP A 67 -9.00 1.78 -15.54
CA ASP A 67 -8.53 0.77 -16.49
C ASP A 67 -9.71 0.02 -17.15
N ASN A 68 -10.69 -0.43 -16.34
CA ASN A 68 -11.86 -1.12 -16.89
C ASN A 68 -12.76 -0.22 -17.75
N CYS A 69 -12.84 1.08 -17.47
CA CYS A 69 -13.52 2.04 -18.33
C CYS A 69 -12.81 2.20 -19.70
N ILE A 70 -11.48 2.29 -19.70
CA ILE A 70 -10.67 2.37 -20.92
C ILE A 70 -10.84 1.09 -21.75
N GLN A 71 -10.72 -0.07 -21.12
CA GLN A 71 -10.94 -1.36 -21.77
C GLN A 71 -12.34 -1.45 -22.39
N ALA A 72 -13.39 -1.05 -21.67
CA ALA A 72 -14.74 -1.04 -22.24
C ALA A 72 -14.87 -0.12 -23.48
N GLY A 73 -14.14 1.00 -23.50
CA GLY A 73 -14.03 1.88 -24.67
C GLY A 73 -13.31 1.25 -25.86
N LEU A 74 -12.39 0.30 -25.60
CA LEU A 74 -11.65 -0.47 -26.60
C LEU A 74 -12.38 -1.76 -27.05
N GLY A 75 -13.62 -1.96 -26.61
CA GLY A 75 -14.46 -3.09 -27.03
C GLY A 75 -14.43 -4.30 -26.09
N TYR A 76 -13.74 -4.23 -24.96
CA TYR A 76 -13.81 -5.28 -23.93
C TYR A 76 -15.20 -5.35 -23.26
N PRO A 77 -15.57 -6.47 -22.62
CA PRO A 77 -16.87 -6.64 -22.00
C PRO A 77 -17.20 -5.53 -20.98
N LYS A 78 -18.26 -4.76 -21.24
CA LYS A 78 -18.68 -3.61 -20.41
C LYS A 78 -19.08 -3.99 -18.98
N ILE A 79 -19.45 -5.25 -18.73
CA ILE A 79 -19.75 -5.77 -17.39
C ILE A 79 -18.58 -5.59 -16.41
N ARG A 80 -17.34 -5.51 -16.92
CA ARG A 80 -16.16 -5.26 -16.11
C ARG A 80 -16.21 -3.92 -15.36
N ILE A 81 -16.88 -2.90 -15.90
CA ILE A 81 -17.09 -1.62 -15.21
C ILE A 81 -17.91 -1.82 -13.94
N LEU A 82 -18.99 -2.63 -14.02
CA LEU A 82 -19.81 -2.93 -12.85
C LEU A 82 -19.00 -3.66 -11.78
N TYR A 83 -18.18 -4.64 -12.16
CA TYR A 83 -17.30 -5.32 -11.22
C TYR A 83 -16.29 -4.37 -10.57
N ALA A 84 -15.66 -3.48 -11.34
CA ALA A 84 -14.72 -2.50 -10.80
C ALA A 84 -15.39 -1.51 -9.82
N LEU A 85 -16.64 -1.10 -10.09
CA LEU A 85 -17.44 -0.29 -9.15
C LEU A 85 -17.72 -1.05 -7.84
N LEU A 86 -18.13 -2.32 -7.95
CA LEU A 86 -18.35 -3.16 -6.77
C LEU A 86 -17.05 -3.38 -5.98
N ASN A 87 -15.92 -3.53 -6.68
CA ASN A 87 -14.61 -3.67 -6.06
C ASN A 87 -14.26 -2.41 -5.23
N ILE A 88 -14.48 -1.20 -5.77
CA ILE A 88 -14.28 0.03 -4.98
C ILE A 88 -15.10 -0.03 -3.68
N LEU A 89 -16.38 -0.38 -3.74
CA LEU A 89 -17.23 -0.39 -2.55
C LEU A 89 -16.78 -1.44 -1.52
N ILE A 90 -16.58 -2.69 -1.95
CA ILE A 90 -16.27 -3.82 -1.07
C ILE A 90 -14.88 -3.66 -0.45
N PHE A 91 -13.86 -3.42 -1.27
CA PHE A 91 -12.48 -3.42 -0.80
C PHE A 91 -12.13 -2.17 0.01
N ASN A 92 -12.71 -1.00 -0.32
CA ASN A 92 -12.54 0.18 0.52
C ASN A 92 -13.29 0.06 1.84
N ALA A 93 -14.48 -0.55 1.87
CA ALA A 93 -15.18 -0.82 3.13
C ALA A 93 -14.38 -1.78 4.02
N LEU A 94 -13.83 -2.86 3.44
CA LEU A 94 -12.95 -3.79 4.15
C LEU A 94 -11.70 -3.09 4.71
N GLN A 95 -10.98 -2.36 3.86
CA GLN A 95 -9.76 -1.67 4.28
C GLN A 95 -10.03 -0.57 5.30
N MET A 96 -11.15 0.16 5.16
CA MET A 96 -11.62 1.13 6.15
C MET A 96 -11.89 0.48 7.50
N TYR A 97 -12.53 -0.68 7.52
CA TYR A 97 -12.79 -1.41 8.75
C TYR A 97 -11.49 -1.89 9.42
N ILE A 98 -10.52 -2.39 8.63
CA ILE A 98 -9.18 -2.76 9.13
C ILE A 98 -8.47 -1.53 9.71
N PHE A 99 -8.50 -0.40 9.01
CA PHE A 99 -7.94 0.86 9.48
C PHE A 99 -8.58 1.29 10.81
N TYR A 100 -9.91 1.24 10.92
CA TYR A 100 -10.64 1.56 12.14
C TYR A 100 -10.24 0.66 13.31
N LEU A 101 -10.15 -0.67 13.11
CA LEU A 101 -9.71 -1.60 14.15
C LEU A 101 -8.28 -1.31 14.62
N GLY A 102 -7.38 -0.98 13.69
CA GLY A 102 -6.02 -0.58 14.00
C GLY A 102 -5.99 0.72 14.80
N TYR A 103 -6.66 1.77 14.32
CA TYR A 103 -6.73 3.08 14.98
C TYR A 103 -7.37 3.00 16.37
N ARG A 104 -8.58 2.43 16.49
CA ARG A 104 -9.28 2.31 17.78
C ARG A 104 -8.57 1.34 18.73
N GLY A 105 -7.95 0.30 18.19
CA GLY A 105 -7.15 -0.65 18.96
C GLY A 105 -5.95 0.02 19.63
N MET A 106 -5.34 0.98 18.94
CA MET A 106 -4.21 1.75 19.43
C MET A 106 -4.59 2.81 20.46
N CYS A 107 -5.77 3.42 20.32
CA CYS A 107 -6.14 4.59 21.11
C CYS A 107 -7.03 4.26 22.31
N ALA A 108 -7.84 3.20 22.25
CA ALA A 108 -8.86 2.92 23.29
C ALA A 108 -8.94 1.46 23.73
N HIS A 109 -8.91 0.49 22.81
CA HIS A 109 -9.22 -0.91 23.14
C HIS A 109 -8.23 -1.90 22.52
N GLN A 110 -7.16 -2.22 23.25
CA GLN A 110 -6.10 -3.11 22.75
C GLN A 110 -6.58 -4.50 22.28
N SER A 111 -7.72 -4.99 22.79
CA SER A 111 -8.32 -6.26 22.33
C SER A 111 -8.66 -6.26 20.83
N LEU A 112 -8.96 -5.09 20.25
CA LEU A 112 -9.22 -4.92 18.82
C LEU A 112 -7.98 -5.16 17.96
N LEU A 113 -6.77 -4.98 18.51
CA LEU A 113 -5.53 -5.21 17.77
C LEU A 113 -5.36 -6.68 17.37
N LYS A 114 -5.92 -7.63 18.14
CA LYS A 114 -5.94 -9.04 17.76
C LYS A 114 -6.72 -9.25 16.46
N TRP A 115 -7.91 -8.67 16.36
CA TRP A 115 -8.76 -8.76 15.17
C TRP A 115 -8.17 -8.01 13.99
N TYR A 116 -7.62 -6.82 14.23
CA TYR A 116 -6.87 -6.08 13.24
C TYR A 116 -5.76 -6.93 12.60
N ARG A 117 -4.91 -7.59 13.40
CA ARG A 117 -3.80 -8.41 12.86
C ARG A 117 -4.30 -9.57 11.99
N ILE A 118 -5.34 -10.27 12.43
CA ILE A 118 -5.93 -11.39 11.68
C ILE A 118 -6.51 -10.89 10.36
N LEU A 119 -7.36 -9.86 10.41
CA LEU A 119 -8.02 -9.32 9.21
C LEU A 119 -7.02 -8.68 8.25
N HIS A 120 -6.02 -7.96 8.75
CA HIS A 120 -5.00 -7.35 7.91
C HIS A 120 -4.13 -8.41 7.23
N LEU A 121 -3.78 -9.50 7.91
CA LEU A 121 -3.08 -10.64 7.30
C LEU A 121 -3.91 -11.28 6.18
N LEU A 122 -5.20 -11.54 6.43
CA LEU A 122 -6.11 -12.09 5.42
C LEU A 122 -6.25 -11.14 4.22
N ALA A 123 -6.38 -9.84 4.47
CA ALA A 123 -6.42 -8.83 3.42
C ALA A 123 -5.10 -8.79 2.64
N GLY A 124 -3.94 -8.90 3.29
CA GLY A 124 -2.64 -8.99 2.63
C GLY A 124 -2.56 -10.15 1.64
N LEU A 125 -2.98 -11.35 2.04
CA LEU A 125 -3.02 -12.52 1.15
C LEU A 125 -3.99 -12.30 -0.03
N LEU A 126 -5.11 -11.63 0.22
CA LEU A 126 -6.05 -11.23 -0.81
C LEU A 126 -5.42 -10.23 -1.80
N TRP A 127 -4.71 -9.21 -1.32
CA TRP A 127 -3.99 -8.25 -2.17
C TRP A 127 -2.93 -8.93 -3.03
N LEU A 128 -2.17 -9.88 -2.47
CA LEU A 128 -1.22 -10.68 -3.26
C LEU A 128 -1.93 -11.45 -4.37
N THR A 129 -3.07 -12.07 -4.07
CA THR A 129 -3.85 -12.81 -5.07
C THR A 129 -4.36 -11.89 -6.17
N LEU A 130 -4.94 -10.74 -5.81
CA LEU A 130 -5.44 -9.74 -6.76
C LEU A 130 -4.33 -9.14 -7.63
N SER A 131 -3.09 -9.05 -7.12
CA SER A 131 -1.95 -8.57 -7.92
C SER A 131 -1.57 -9.52 -9.07
N ILE A 132 -1.98 -10.78 -9.01
CA ILE A 132 -1.59 -11.82 -9.99
C ILE A 132 -2.71 -12.11 -10.99
N ILE A 133 -3.94 -12.29 -10.52
CA ILE A 133 -5.04 -12.88 -11.32
C ILE A 133 -5.66 -11.91 -12.36
N ASP A 134 -6.23 -12.47 -13.43
CA ASP A 134 -7.14 -11.78 -14.36
C ASP A 134 -8.56 -12.35 -14.20
N THR A 135 -9.36 -11.79 -13.29
CA THR A 135 -10.76 -12.21 -13.11
C THR A 135 -11.61 -11.09 -12.55
N LEU A 136 -12.92 -11.10 -12.80
CA LEU A 136 -13.89 -10.17 -12.21
C LEU A 136 -13.49 -8.68 -12.30
N GLY A 137 -12.88 -8.29 -13.42
CA GLY A 137 -12.42 -6.92 -13.63
C GLY A 137 -11.05 -6.59 -13.03
N TRP A 138 -10.35 -7.53 -12.39
CA TRP A 138 -8.96 -7.34 -11.99
C TRP A 138 -8.00 -7.45 -13.16
N ASN A 139 -7.00 -6.57 -13.19
CA ASN A 139 -5.99 -6.54 -14.24
C ASN A 139 -4.60 -6.83 -13.63
N GLY A 140 -4.48 -7.99 -12.97
CA GLY A 140 -3.22 -8.45 -12.38
C GLY A 140 -2.11 -8.71 -13.41
N PHE A 141 -0.95 -9.19 -12.95
CA PHE A 141 0.20 -9.44 -13.83
C PHE A 141 -0.09 -10.39 -15.00
N VAL A 142 -1.00 -11.37 -14.82
CA VAL A 142 -1.45 -12.26 -15.90
C VAL A 142 -2.15 -11.49 -17.02
N ARG A 143 -2.95 -10.46 -16.67
CA ARG A 143 -3.61 -9.60 -17.66
C ARG A 143 -2.62 -8.74 -18.40
N ALA A 144 -1.63 -8.19 -17.70
CA ALA A 144 -0.56 -7.41 -18.30
C ALA A 144 0.19 -8.22 -19.37
N ALA A 145 0.54 -9.48 -19.07
CA ALA A 145 1.17 -10.38 -20.05
C ALA A 145 0.29 -10.59 -21.30
N THR A 146 -1.02 -10.76 -21.10
CA THR A 146 -1.97 -10.92 -22.22
C THR A 146 -2.03 -9.65 -23.10
N PHE A 147 -1.94 -8.46 -22.50
CA PHE A 147 -1.92 -7.20 -23.26
C PHE A 147 -0.60 -6.97 -24.01
N ILE A 148 0.52 -7.50 -23.51
CA ILE A 148 1.81 -7.49 -24.23
C ILE A 148 1.67 -8.28 -25.53
N ASP A 149 1.09 -9.49 -25.46
CA ASP A 149 0.88 -10.34 -26.64
C ASP A 149 -0.06 -9.70 -27.69
N GLN A 150 -0.91 -8.77 -27.25
CA GLN A 150 -1.85 -8.04 -28.11
C GLN A 150 -1.30 -6.69 -28.62
N GLY A 151 -0.10 -6.28 -28.21
CA GLY A 151 0.49 -4.98 -28.57
C GLY A 151 -0.28 -3.78 -28.01
N GLN A 152 -0.89 -3.92 -26.82
CA GLN A 152 -1.70 -2.88 -26.18
C GLN A 152 -0.93 -2.18 -25.06
N ASP A 153 0.17 -1.50 -25.41
CA ASP A 153 1.15 -0.92 -24.47
C ASP A 153 0.54 -0.06 -23.36
N GLY A 154 -0.46 0.75 -23.69
CA GLY A 154 -1.15 1.60 -22.72
C GLY A 154 -1.88 0.80 -21.64
N LEU A 155 -2.50 -0.33 -22.02
CA LEU A 155 -3.17 -1.22 -21.08
C LEU A 155 -2.17 -2.06 -20.29
N VAL A 156 -1.04 -2.43 -20.88
CA VAL A 156 0.08 -3.07 -20.16
C VAL A 156 0.55 -2.18 -19.01
N PHE A 157 0.78 -0.90 -19.28
CA PHE A 157 1.19 0.06 -18.24
C PHE A 157 0.17 0.15 -17.10
N LEU A 158 -1.12 0.27 -17.42
CA LEU A 158 -2.18 0.37 -16.41
C LEU A 158 -2.29 -0.91 -15.57
N SER A 159 -2.26 -2.08 -16.19
CA SER A 159 -2.31 -3.37 -15.49
C SER A 159 -1.08 -3.57 -14.58
N ILE A 160 0.11 -3.17 -15.02
CA ILE A 160 1.32 -3.21 -14.17
C ILE A 160 1.17 -2.26 -12.99
N ALA A 161 0.72 -1.02 -13.21
CA ALA A 161 0.54 -0.04 -12.15
C ALA A 161 -0.50 -0.50 -11.11
N GLU A 162 -1.61 -1.09 -11.56
CA GLU A 162 -2.62 -1.70 -10.69
C GLU A 162 -2.04 -2.86 -9.87
N SER A 163 -1.34 -3.80 -10.54
CA SER A 163 -0.73 -4.97 -9.90
C SER A 163 0.29 -4.57 -8.83
N LEU A 164 1.10 -3.54 -9.11
CA LEU A 164 2.07 -2.99 -8.17
C LEU A 164 1.41 -2.31 -6.97
N GLY A 165 0.27 -1.63 -7.16
CA GLY A 165 -0.50 -1.05 -6.05
C GLY A 165 -0.98 -2.11 -5.05
N PHE A 166 -1.48 -3.24 -5.56
CA PHE A 166 -1.86 -4.37 -4.70
C PHE A 166 -0.65 -5.04 -4.05
N LEU A 167 0.44 -5.24 -4.80
CA LEU A 167 1.66 -5.82 -4.27
C LEU A 167 2.28 -4.95 -3.16
N GLN A 168 2.24 -3.62 -3.32
CA GLN A 168 2.69 -2.68 -2.30
C GLN A 168 1.82 -2.78 -1.04
N SER A 169 0.51 -2.95 -1.19
CA SER A 169 -0.41 -3.15 -0.05
C SER A 169 -0.15 -4.47 0.67
N PHE A 170 0.21 -5.53 -0.07
CA PHE A 170 0.70 -6.79 0.52
C PHE A 170 2.00 -6.57 1.31
N ILE A 171 2.97 -5.82 0.79
CA ILE A 171 4.24 -5.52 1.49
C ILE A 171 4.01 -4.64 2.72
N LEU A 172 3.07 -3.69 2.67
CA LEU A 172 2.72 -2.85 3.82
C LEU A 172 2.05 -3.64 4.94
N THR A 173 1.35 -4.73 4.62
CA THR A 173 0.65 -5.57 5.60
C THR A 173 1.55 -6.05 6.75
N PRO A 174 2.67 -6.77 6.51
CA PRO A 174 3.56 -7.22 7.59
C PRO A 174 4.18 -6.04 8.34
N ILE A 175 4.49 -4.92 7.66
CA ILE A 175 5.02 -3.71 8.31
C ILE A 175 4.00 -3.16 9.32
N CYS A 176 2.73 -3.05 8.92
CA CYS A 176 1.66 -2.58 9.79
C CYS A 176 1.33 -3.59 10.91
N ILE A 177 1.50 -4.89 10.69
CA ILE A 177 1.33 -5.92 11.74
C ILE A 177 2.48 -5.82 12.76
N CYS A 178 3.73 -5.77 12.29
CA CYS A 178 4.91 -5.62 13.13
C CYS A 178 4.87 -4.31 13.92
N GLY A 179 4.45 -3.21 13.29
CA GLY A 179 4.21 -1.93 13.95
C GLY A 179 3.26 -2.10 15.13
N SER A 180 2.11 -2.74 14.93
CA SER A 180 1.15 -2.99 16.02
C SER A 180 1.68 -3.89 17.14
N HIS A 181 2.63 -4.79 16.83
CA HIS A 181 3.28 -5.63 17.84
C HIS A 181 4.24 -4.83 18.71
N LYS A 182 5.08 -3.98 18.09
CA LYS A 182 6.00 -3.12 18.82
C LYS A 182 5.26 -2.27 19.83
N PHE A 183 4.12 -1.67 19.51
CA PHE A 183 3.34 -0.95 20.53
C PHE A 183 2.89 -1.79 21.71
N VAL A 184 2.45 -3.03 21.47
CA VAL A 184 2.00 -3.91 22.56
C VAL A 184 3.18 -4.25 23.48
N PHE A 185 4.37 -4.49 22.91
CA PHE A 185 5.57 -4.84 23.66
C PHE A 185 6.32 -3.62 24.22
N ASP A 186 6.37 -2.48 23.54
CA ASP A 186 6.94 -1.21 24.03
C ASP A 186 6.09 -0.65 25.19
N THR A 187 4.79 -0.95 25.26
CA THR A 187 4.02 -0.67 26.49
C THR A 187 4.55 -1.48 27.69
N ILE A 188 5.23 -2.59 27.44
CA ILE A 188 5.92 -3.44 28.44
C ILE A 188 7.41 -3.07 28.55
N GLU A 189 8.02 -2.50 27.50
CA GLU A 189 9.47 -2.31 27.32
C GLU A 189 9.91 -0.84 27.15
N ILE A 190 9.04 0.16 27.44
CA ILE A 190 9.43 1.55 27.82
C ILE A 190 10.10 1.54 29.22
N ILE A 191 10.88 0.50 29.48
CA ILE A 191 12.08 0.43 30.29
C ILE A 191 13.17 0.01 29.30
N GLU A 192 13.96 0.98 28.82
CA GLU A 192 15.14 0.83 27.94
C GLU A 192 14.96 0.86 26.40
N LYS A 193 15.16 2.07 25.84
CA LYS A 193 15.87 2.36 24.58
C LYS A 193 15.17 1.99 23.25
N CYS A 194 14.84 2.97 22.42
CA CYS A 194 15.12 2.87 20.97
C CYS A 194 14.87 4.18 20.19
N ASP A 195 15.97 4.78 19.69
CA ASP A 195 16.00 5.87 18.69
C ASP A 195 16.44 5.38 17.28
N ILE A 196 16.55 4.07 17.04
CA ILE A 196 17.30 3.54 15.88
C ILE A 196 16.44 3.24 14.64
N LEU A 197 15.11 3.16 14.76
CA LEU A 197 14.26 2.56 13.72
C LEU A 197 13.71 3.50 12.63
N GLU A 198 13.82 4.82 12.79
CA GLU A 198 13.20 5.77 11.84
C GLU A 198 14.02 5.96 10.55
N ASN A 199 15.35 5.85 10.62
CA ASN A 199 16.25 6.09 9.49
C ASN A 199 16.32 4.93 8.48
N ASP A 200 16.20 3.69 8.95
CA ASP A 200 16.25 2.50 8.05
C ASP A 200 14.99 2.39 7.18
N PHE A 201 13.87 2.94 7.64
CA PHE A 201 12.59 2.87 6.92
C PHE A 201 12.55 3.78 5.69
N ILE A 202 13.07 5.01 5.82
CA ILE A 202 13.21 5.95 4.68
C ILE A 202 14.18 5.37 3.64
N PHE A 203 15.23 4.67 4.08
CA PHE A 203 16.21 4.03 3.19
C PHE A 203 15.60 2.90 2.34
N ILE A 204 14.78 2.02 2.94
CA ILE A 204 14.13 0.93 2.20
C ILE A 204 13.13 1.45 1.17
N ILE A 205 12.32 2.47 1.53
CA ILE A 205 11.38 3.10 0.58
C ILE A 205 12.15 3.75 -0.59
N THR A 206 13.29 4.38 -0.32
CA THR A 206 14.15 5.00 -1.34
C THR A 206 14.80 3.97 -2.26
N ILE A 207 15.20 2.80 -1.74
CA ILE A 207 15.74 1.70 -2.56
C ILE A 207 14.68 1.11 -3.49
N LEU A 208 13.46 0.92 -2.99
CA LEU A 208 12.38 0.35 -3.79
C LEU A 208 11.93 1.31 -4.90
N SER A 209 11.84 2.61 -4.61
CA SER A 209 11.48 3.63 -5.61
C SER A 209 12.57 3.85 -6.68
N SER A 210 13.85 3.80 -6.29
CA SER A 210 14.98 3.93 -7.24
C SER A 210 15.13 2.71 -8.15
N ARG A 211 14.88 1.49 -7.65
CA ARG A 211 14.84 0.28 -8.50
C ARG A 211 13.65 0.26 -9.45
N TYR A 212 12.51 0.85 -9.06
CA TYR A 212 11.36 1.05 -9.94
C TYR A 212 11.66 1.97 -11.13
N LEU A 213 12.43 3.05 -10.92
CA LEU A 213 12.87 3.93 -12.00
C LEU A 213 13.79 3.22 -13.02
N LEU A 214 14.56 2.24 -12.54
CA LEU A 214 15.43 1.42 -13.40
C LEU A 214 14.64 0.40 -14.23
N LEU A 215 13.65 -0.26 -13.64
CA LEU A 215 12.79 -1.23 -14.34
C LEU A 215 11.95 -0.57 -15.43
N THR A 216 11.37 0.60 -15.16
CA THR A 216 10.60 1.35 -16.17
C THR A 216 11.47 1.83 -17.33
N LYS A 217 12.71 2.29 -17.05
CA LYS A 217 13.70 2.59 -18.09
C LYS A 217 14.09 1.36 -18.91
N TYR A 218 14.27 0.20 -18.26
CA TYR A 218 14.65 -1.04 -18.95
C TYR A 218 13.54 -1.52 -19.90
N VAL A 219 12.28 -1.54 -19.43
CA VAL A 219 11.11 -1.91 -20.25
C VAL A 219 10.95 -0.95 -21.44
N SER A 220 11.12 0.36 -21.22
CA SER A 220 11.05 1.36 -22.29
C SER A 220 12.15 1.18 -23.35
N ILE A 221 13.36 0.76 -22.94
CA ILE A 221 14.47 0.49 -23.87
C ILE A 221 14.20 -0.79 -24.68
N THR A 222 13.72 -1.87 -24.07
CA THR A 222 13.34 -3.09 -24.80
C THR A 222 12.23 -2.83 -25.82
N HIS A 223 11.28 -1.94 -25.52
CA HIS A 223 10.25 -1.51 -26.47
C HIS A 223 10.85 -0.74 -27.66
N ILE A 224 11.75 0.21 -27.42
CA ILE A 224 12.45 0.94 -28.50
C ILE A 224 13.25 -0.03 -29.39
N LEU A 225 13.85 -1.05 -28.78
CA LEU A 225 14.65 -2.06 -29.49
C LEU A 225 13.80 -3.05 -30.31
N GLN A 226 12.56 -3.34 -29.89
CA GLN A 226 11.65 -4.21 -30.65
C GLN A 226 10.94 -3.48 -31.81
N PHE A 227 10.70 -2.17 -31.70
CA PHE A 227 10.06 -1.38 -32.76
C PHE A 227 11.04 -0.79 -33.79
N GLY A 228 12.32 -0.68 -33.47
CA GLY A 228 13.36 -0.43 -34.46
C GLY A 228 13.70 -1.73 -35.20
N LYS A 229 13.86 -1.69 -36.54
CA LYS A 229 14.53 -2.75 -37.32
C LYS A 229 16.03 -2.83 -36.96
N LEU A 230 16.34 -3.02 -35.69
CA LEU A 230 17.70 -3.19 -35.22
C LEU A 230 18.06 -4.67 -35.37
N SER A 231 19.22 -4.95 -35.97
CA SER A 231 19.73 -6.30 -36.03
C SER A 231 20.05 -6.79 -34.60
N SER A 232 20.03 -8.10 -34.39
CA SER A 232 20.39 -8.73 -33.11
C SER A 232 21.75 -8.26 -32.59
N GLN A 233 22.72 -7.99 -33.46
CA GLN A 233 24.02 -7.40 -33.09
C GLN A 233 23.94 -5.97 -32.54
N GLN A 234 23.03 -5.13 -33.06
CA GLN A 234 22.85 -3.76 -32.57
C GLN A 234 22.18 -3.74 -31.20
N ILE A 235 21.25 -4.67 -30.96
CA ILE A 235 20.60 -4.88 -29.66
C ILE A 235 21.64 -5.27 -28.61
N GLU A 236 22.53 -6.22 -28.93
CA GLU A 236 23.59 -6.68 -28.03
C GLU A 236 24.59 -5.56 -27.69
N GLN A 237 25.00 -4.75 -28.68
CA GLN A 237 25.87 -3.59 -28.44
C GLN A 237 25.22 -2.51 -27.56
N LEU A 238 23.90 -2.27 -27.71
CA LEU A 238 23.15 -1.33 -26.87
C LEU A 238 23.01 -1.84 -25.44
N GLN A 239 22.76 -3.14 -25.25
CA GLN A 239 22.73 -3.77 -23.93
C GLN A 239 24.08 -3.66 -23.22
N LEU A 240 25.18 -3.93 -23.91
CA LEU A 240 26.53 -3.82 -23.35
C LEU A 240 26.90 -2.38 -22.97
N LYS A 241 26.52 -1.39 -23.79
CA LYS A 241 26.71 0.03 -23.45
C LYS A 241 25.89 0.46 -22.23
N LEU A 242 24.67 -0.03 -22.10
CA LEU A 242 23.82 0.30 -20.96
C LEU A 242 24.39 -0.30 -19.65
N ILE A 243 24.83 -1.55 -19.70
CA ILE A 243 25.46 -2.23 -18.57
C ILE A 243 26.74 -1.50 -18.15
N SER A 244 27.59 -1.09 -19.08
CA SER A 244 28.81 -0.35 -18.73
C SER A 244 28.51 1.03 -18.14
N SER A 245 27.47 1.72 -18.64
CA SER A 245 27.02 3.01 -18.07
C SER A 245 26.52 2.87 -16.64
N ILE A 246 25.84 1.77 -16.29
CA ILE A 246 25.34 1.52 -14.93
C ILE A 246 26.50 1.16 -13.98
N ILE A 247 27.48 0.41 -14.47
CA ILE A 247 28.66 0.03 -13.68
C ILE A 247 29.51 1.28 -13.38
N ASN A 248 29.67 2.18 -14.35
CA ASN A 248 30.50 3.38 -14.21
C ASN A 248 29.81 4.57 -13.53
N SER A 249 28.51 4.49 -13.24
CA SER A 249 27.78 5.54 -12.50
C SER A 249 27.73 5.30 -10.98
N LYS A 250 28.46 4.30 -10.48
CA LYS A 250 28.73 4.08 -9.06
C LYS A 250 30.11 4.62 -8.71
#